data_AF-A0ABD4PF85-F1
#
_entry.id   AF-A0ABD4PF85-F1
#
_cell.length_a   1.000
_cell.length_b   1.000
_cell.length_c   1.000
_cell.angle_alpha   90.00
_cell.angle_beta   90.00
_cell.angle_gamma   90.00
#
_symmetry.space_group_name_H-M   'P 1'
#
loop_
_entity.id
_entity.type
_entity.pdbx_description
1 polymer ?
#
loop_
_entity_poly.entity_id
_entity_poly.type
_entity_poly.pdbx_seq_one_letter_code
_entity_poly.pdbx_strand_id
1 'polypeptide(L)' 'HGMKRARARRDAGRTRQDIVTLVKRQLTREIAEGRFRGSLEAVKREIDRRVKERMIMSRNNNYTRLATASP' A
#
# COMPACT_ATOMS: atom_id res chain seq x y z
N HIS A 1 -9.94 -8.89 -13.41
CA HIS A 1 -10.29 -7.69 -12.60
C HIS A 1 -10.69 -8.05 -11.14
N GLY A 2 -9.92 -8.90 -10.42
CA GLY A 2 -10.37 -9.49 -9.14
C GLY A 2 -9.39 -9.39 -7.95
N MET A 3 -8.08 -9.43 -8.16
CA MET A 3 -7.10 -9.48 -7.07
C MET A 3 -7.04 -8.19 -6.22
N LYS A 4 -7.15 -7.02 -6.84
CA LYS A 4 -7.14 -5.73 -6.12
C LYS A 4 -8.39 -5.57 -5.22
N ARG A 5 -9.57 -6.02 -5.67
CA ARG A 5 -10.82 -6.01 -4.87
C ARG A 5 -10.76 -6.97 -3.69
N ALA A 6 -10.19 -8.16 -3.86
CA ALA A 6 -10.03 -9.13 -2.77
C ALA A 6 -9.07 -8.64 -1.67
N ARG A 7 -8.06 -7.83 -2.03
CA ARG A 7 -7.17 -7.18 -1.06
C ARG A 7 -7.87 -6.03 -0.34
N ALA A 8 -8.60 -5.18 -1.07
CA ALA A 8 -9.37 -4.09 -0.48
C ALA A 8 -10.42 -4.58 0.52
N ARG A 9 -11.15 -5.67 0.24
CA ARG A 9 -12.09 -6.28 1.21
C ARG A 9 -11.41 -6.79 2.49
N ARG A 10 -10.21 -7.36 2.39
CA ARG A 10 -9.43 -7.79 3.56
C ARG A 10 -8.93 -6.60 4.38
N ASP A 11 -8.60 -5.50 3.72
CA ASP A 11 -8.15 -4.25 4.35
C ASP A 11 -9.32 -3.38 4.86
N ALA A 12 -10.59 -3.66 4.48
CA ALA A 12 -11.78 -2.96 4.93
C ALA A 12 -12.04 -3.08 6.45
N GLY A 13 -11.70 -4.23 7.03
CA GLY A 13 -11.82 -4.47 8.48
C GLY A 13 -10.56 -4.16 9.28
N ARG A 14 -9.49 -3.67 8.63
CA ARG A 14 -8.18 -3.49 9.28
C ARG A 14 -7.99 -2.07 9.77
N THR A 15 -7.43 -1.94 10.98
CA THR A 15 -7.06 -0.65 11.54
C THR A 15 -5.84 -0.08 10.82
N ARG A 16 -5.63 1.24 10.93
CA ARG A 16 -4.45 1.90 10.36
C ARG A 16 -3.14 1.23 10.80
N GLN A 17 -3.05 0.77 12.05
CA GLN A 17 -1.87 0.08 12.58
C GLN A 17 -1.61 -1.26 11.87
N ASP A 18 -2.65 -2.04 11.58
CA ASP A 18 -2.51 -3.31 10.87
C ASP A 18 -2.01 -3.08 9.43
N ILE A 19 -2.57 -2.08 8.74
CA ILE A 19 -2.11 -1.66 7.41
C ILE A 19 -0.64 -1.22 7.44
N VAL A 20 -0.22 -0.43 8.44
CA VAL A 20 1.18 -0.02 8.61
C VAL A 20 2.09 -1.23 8.78
N THR A 21 1.71 -2.19 9.63
CA THR A 21 2.49 -3.42 9.86
C THR A 21 2.64 -4.24 8.58
N LEU A 22 1.57 -4.37 7.80
CA LEU A 22 1.60 -5.08 6.52
C LEU A 22 2.48 -4.37 5.48
N VAL A 23 2.40 -3.04 5.40
CA VAL A 23 3.22 -2.24 4.48
C VAL A 23 4.68 -2.33 4.86
N LYS A 24 5.03 -2.21 6.15
CA LYS A 24 6.40 -2.41 6.65
C LYS A 24 6.95 -3.77 6.25
N ARG A 25 6.21 -4.86 6.50
CA ARG A 25 6.64 -6.22 6.15
C ARG A 25 6.87 -6.41 4.65
N GLN A 26 6.02 -5.82 3.80
CA GLN A 26 6.20 -5.87 2.35
C GLN A 26 7.43 -5.08 1.91
N LEU A 27 7.60 -3.88 2.45
CA LEU A 27 8.72 -3.02 2.11
C LEU A 27 10.06 -3.62 2.55
N THR A 28 10.12 -4.23 3.74
CA THR A 28 11.29 -5.00 4.19
C THR A 28 11.64 -6.13 3.23
N ARG A 29 10.64 -6.84 2.70
CA ARG A 29 10.87 -7.89 1.71
C ARG A 29 11.35 -7.33 0.37
N GLU A 30 10.79 -6.22 -0.08
CA GLU A 30 11.25 -5.54 -1.31
C GLU A 30 12.67 -4.99 -1.19
N ILE A 31 13.07 -4.53 0.01
CA ILE A 31 14.44 -4.13 0.31
C ILE A 31 15.37 -5.34 0.25
N ALA A 32 14.99 -6.46 0.88
CA ALA A 32 15.77 -7.70 0.86
C ALA A 32 15.89 -8.29 -0.56
N GLU A 33 14.85 -8.17 -1.39
CA GLU A 33 14.86 -8.57 -2.79
C GLU A 33 15.52 -7.53 -3.72
N GLY A 34 16.02 -6.42 -3.18
CA GLY A 34 16.69 -5.35 -3.94
C GLY A 34 15.78 -4.53 -4.86
N ARG A 35 14.46 -4.73 -4.80
CA ARG A 35 13.46 -4.00 -5.60
C ARG A 35 13.15 -2.61 -5.06
N PHE A 36 13.35 -2.41 -3.76
CA PHE A 36 13.25 -1.09 -3.14
C PHE A 36 14.64 -0.63 -2.70
N ARG A 37 15.10 0.48 -3.29
CA ARG A 37 16.41 1.07 -3.01
C ARG A 37 16.21 2.53 -2.64
N GLY A 38 16.52 2.89 -1.40
CA GLY A 38 16.34 4.25 -0.88
C GLY A 38 16.85 4.40 0.55
N SER A 39 17.04 5.65 0.97
CA SER A 39 17.42 5.98 2.35
C SER A 39 16.26 5.72 3.33
N LEU A 40 16.55 5.70 4.64
CA LEU A 40 15.55 5.52 5.70
C LEU A 40 14.37 6.53 5.60
N GLU A 41 14.63 7.74 5.13
CA GLU A 41 13.58 8.74 4.88
C GLU A 41 12.67 8.37 3.71
N ALA A 42 13.24 7.82 2.62
CA ALA A 42 12.48 7.31 1.49
C ALA A 42 11.61 6.13 1.90
N VAL A 43 12.13 5.24 2.75
CA VAL A 43 11.37 4.13 3.36
C VAL A 43 10.17 4.67 4.17
N LYS A 44 10.38 5.67 5.03
CA LYS A 44 9.30 6.27 5.83
C LYS A 44 8.22 6.93 4.96
N ARG A 45 8.63 7.68 3.93
CA ARG A 45 7.70 8.29 2.96
C ARG A 45 6.91 7.24 2.17
N GLU A 46 7.57 6.16 1.74
CA GLU A 46 6.92 5.08 1.02
C GLU A 46 5.91 4.34 1.91
N ILE A 47 6.23 4.14 3.19
CA ILE A 47 5.28 3.57 4.15
C ILE A 47 4.03 4.46 4.26
N ASP A 48 4.19 5.77 4.47
CA ASP A 48 3.05 6.68 4.62
C ASP A 48 2.19 6.73 3.35
N ARG A 49 2.84 6.82 2.18
CA ARG A 49 2.18 6.79 0.87
C ARG A 49 1.33 5.53 0.70
N ARG A 50 1.93 4.34 0.89
CA ARG A 50 1.23 3.06 0.71
C ARG A 50 0.13 2.84 1.74
N VAL A 51 0.32 3.30 2.97
CA VAL A 51 -0.73 3.27 4.01
C VAL A 51 -1.89 4.16 3.61
N LYS A 52 -1.63 5.38 3.16
CA LYS A 52 -2.66 6.31 2.68
C LYS A 52 -3.43 5.73 1.49
N GLU A 53 -2.73 5.18 0.50
CA GLU A 53 -3.35 4.51 -0.65
C GLU A 53 -4.23 3.33 -0.24
N ARG A 54 -3.75 2.47 0.67
CA ARG A 54 -4.55 1.34 1.17
C ARG A 54 -5.75 1.78 2.02
N MET A 55 -5.60 2.81 2.83
CA MET A 55 -6.71 3.36 3.62
C MET A 55 -7.80 3.95 2.71
N ILE A 56 -7.42 4.61 1.61
CA ILE A 56 -8.37 5.11 0.61
C ILE A 56 -9.05 3.94 -0.13
N MET A 57 -8.29 2.91 -0.54
CA MET A 57 -8.86 1.71 -1.19
C MET A 57 -9.76 0.88 -0.27
N SER A 58 -9.46 0.86 1.04
CA SER A 58 -10.23 0.16 2.07
C SER A 58 -11.57 0.86 2.34
N ARG A 59 -11.56 2.19 2.40
CA ARG A 59 -12.78 3.00 2.66
C ARG A 59 -13.63 3.23 1.43
N ASN A 60 -13.03 3.32 0.26
CA ASN A 60 -13.74 3.55 -0.98
C ASN A 60 -13.69 2.28 -1.83
N ASN A 61 -14.77 1.50 -1.82
CA ASN A 61 -14.92 0.22 -2.54
C ASN A 61 -14.85 0.37 -4.08
N ASN A 62 -14.43 1.54 -4.58
CA ASN A 62 -14.52 1.99 -5.96
C ASN A 62 -13.23 2.69 -6.47
N TYR A 63 -12.05 2.19 -6.10
CA TYR A 63 -10.78 2.66 -6.67
C TYR A 63 -10.50 2.01 -8.04
N THR A 64 -11.31 2.35 -9.04
CA THR A 64 -11.08 1.94 -10.45
C THR A 64 -10.57 3.10 -11.33
N ARG A 65 -10.25 4.27 -10.76
CA ARG A 65 -9.97 5.50 -11.55
C ARG A 65 -8.76 6.35 -11.10
N LEU A 66 -7.72 5.76 -10.52
CA LEU A 66 -6.46 6.49 -10.25
C LEU A 66 -5.21 5.76 -10.78
N ALA A 67 -5.38 4.86 -11.74
CA ALA A 67 -4.34 4.47 -12.69
C ALA A 67 -4.96 4.78 -14.05
N THR A 68 -4.70 5.92 -14.68
CA THR A 68 -3.42 6.34 -15.24
C THR A 68 -3.35 7.87 -15.27
N ALA A 69 -2.46 8.46 -14.49
CA ALA A 69 -1.99 9.83 -14.71
C ALA A 69 -0.46 9.79 -14.76
N SER A 70 0.07 9.40 -15.91
CA SER A 70 1.38 9.72 -16.49
C SER A 70 1.42 9.08 -17.89
N PRO A 71 1.93 9.75 -18.94
CA PRO A 71 2.70 10.98 -18.97
C PRO A 71 1.86 12.26 -19.13
#